data_AF-A0A6G8CIK7-F1
#
_entry.id   AF-A0A6G8CIK7-F1
#
_cell.length_a   1.000
_cell.length_b   1.000
_cell.length_c   1.000
_cell.angle_alpha   90.00
_cell.angle_beta   90.00
_cell.angle_gamma   90.00
#
_symmetry.space_group_name_H-M   'P 1'
#
loop_
_entity.id
_entity.type
_entity.pdbx_description
1 polymer ?
#
loop_
_entity_poly.entity_id
_entity_poly.type
_entity_poly.pdbx_seq_one_letter_code
_entity_poly.pdbx_strand_id
1 'polypeptide(L)'
;MNKKLIGRRLAALRDELAGPGERKWTIAMVAEETGLTQNMVGQMERSGAGGIEIFISYLLFFYRRGYNLNWIILPDNASVSKKRLEEDVKTVDMRSVANQFQYMREAIEREIDTAFKALEA
;
A
#
# COMPACT_ATOMS: atom_id res chain seq x y z
N MET A 1 19.38 -12.46 0.48
CA MET A 1 18.80 -11.12 0.27
C MET A 1 19.89 -10.06 0.45
N ASN A 2 20.19 -9.26 -0.58
CA ASN A 2 21.24 -8.24 -0.52
C ASN A 2 20.73 -6.95 0.13
N LYS A 3 20.82 -6.87 1.47
CA LYS A 3 20.30 -5.74 2.26
C LYS A 3 20.87 -4.39 1.81
N LYS A 4 22.17 -4.33 1.49
CA LYS A 4 22.83 -3.11 1.02
C LYS A 4 22.25 -2.61 -0.31
N LEU A 5 21.89 -3.52 -1.21
CA LEU A 5 21.21 -3.15 -2.45
C LEU A 5 19.82 -2.55 -2.18
N ILE A 6 19.04 -3.17 -1.29
CA ILE A 6 17.72 -2.69 -0.90
C ILE A 6 17.82 -1.30 -0.27
N GLY A 7 18.75 -1.07 0.66
CA GLY A 7 19.00 0.24 1.26
C GLY A 7 19.28 1.33 0.21
N ARG A 8 20.17 1.04 -0.76
CA ARG A 8 20.45 1.98 -1.86
C ARG A 8 19.22 2.28 -2.72
N ARG A 9 18.38 1.27 -2.99
CA ARG A 9 17.12 1.49 -3.73
C ARG A 9 16.18 2.40 -2.94
N LEU A 10 16.05 2.19 -1.63
CA LEU A 10 15.21 3.03 -0.78
C LEU A 10 15.69 4.50 -0.77
N ALA A 11 17.00 4.73 -0.68
CA ALA A 11 17.58 6.07 -0.81
C ALA A 11 17.27 6.72 -2.16
N ALA A 12 17.48 5.97 -3.25
CA ALA A 12 17.19 6.47 -4.60
C ALA A 12 15.70 6.82 -4.77
N LEU A 13 14.80 5.97 -4.25
CA LEU A 13 13.37 6.25 -4.28
C LEU A 13 13.01 7.50 -3.45
N ARG A 14 13.65 7.73 -2.29
CA ARG A 14 13.45 8.96 -1.53
C ARG A 14 13.86 10.18 -2.33
N ASP A 15 15.01 10.14 -2.99
CA ASP A 15 15.50 11.27 -3.77
C ASP A 15 14.65 11.53 -5.03
N GLU A 16 14.02 10.49 -5.60
CA GLU A 16 13.09 10.56 -6.74
C GLU A 16 11.65 10.93 -6.35
N LEU A 17 11.30 10.98 -5.06
CA LEU A 17 9.93 11.26 -4.64
C LEU A 17 9.42 12.65 -5.01
N ALA A 18 10.32 13.63 -5.10
CA ALA A 18 9.94 14.99 -5.46
C ALA A 18 9.72 15.08 -6.96
N GLY A 19 8.53 15.50 -7.36
CA GLY A 19 8.24 15.86 -8.74
C GLY A 19 9.07 17.06 -9.21
N PRO A 20 9.08 17.35 -10.53
CA PRO A 20 9.74 18.55 -11.06
C PRO A 20 9.21 19.82 -10.37
N GLY A 21 10.10 20.58 -9.74
CA GLY A 21 9.76 21.81 -9.01
C GLY A 21 9.30 21.60 -7.56
N GLU A 22 9.17 20.36 -7.10
CA GLU A 22 8.83 20.07 -5.70
C GLU A 22 10.07 20.06 -4.80
N ARG A 23 9.84 20.29 -3.50
CA ARG A 23 10.88 20.18 -2.48
C ARG A 23 11.35 18.73 -2.37
N LYS A 24 12.67 18.53 -2.41
CA LYS A 24 13.29 17.21 -2.16
C LYS A 24 12.86 16.63 -0.81
N TRP A 25 12.55 15.34 -0.82
CA TRP A 25 12.24 14.58 0.40
C TRP A 25 13.51 14.32 1.21
N THR A 26 13.63 14.95 2.37
CA THR A 26 14.78 14.75 3.26
C THR A 26 14.58 13.53 4.17
N ILE A 27 15.66 13.01 4.74
CA ILE A 27 15.59 11.98 5.80
C ILE A 27 14.68 12.42 6.95
N ALA A 28 14.71 13.70 7.32
CA ALA A 28 13.88 14.26 8.37
C ALA A 28 12.38 14.17 8.03
N MET A 29 12.00 14.51 6.80
CA MET A 29 10.60 14.42 6.35
C MET A 29 10.10 12.98 6.32
N VAL A 30 10.93 12.03 5.88
CA VAL A 30 10.52 10.62 5.90
C VAL A 30 10.43 10.08 7.33
N ALA A 31 11.37 10.45 8.20
CA ALA A 31 11.34 10.09 9.62
C ALA A 31 10.02 10.55 10.29
N GLU A 32 9.62 11.80 10.05
CA GLU A 32 8.35 12.35 10.53
C GLU A 32 7.14 11.56 10.02
N GLU A 33 7.05 11.32 8.71
CA GLU A 33 5.93 10.59 8.08
C GLU A 33 5.81 9.12 8.49
N THR A 34 6.93 8.51 8.92
CA THR A 34 6.99 7.09 9.27
C THR A 34 6.97 6.84 10.78
N GLY A 35 7.06 7.89 11.60
CA GLY A 35 7.28 7.78 13.04
C GLY A 35 8.66 7.19 13.42
N LEU A 36 9.60 7.13 12.47
CA LEU A 36 10.95 6.64 12.69
C LEU A 36 11.87 7.77 13.13
N THR A 37 13.02 7.43 13.71
CA THR A 37 14.08 8.43 13.91
C THR A 37 14.88 8.65 12.62
N GLN A 38 15.45 9.85 12.46
CA GLN A 38 16.34 10.14 11.32
C GLN A 38 17.53 9.16 11.21
N ASN A 39 18.05 8.71 12.35
CA ASN A 39 19.14 7.74 12.38
C ASN A 39 18.69 6.37 11.85
N MET A 40 17.49 5.89 12.25
CA MET A 40 16.92 4.65 11.74
C MET A 40 16.72 4.70 10.22
N VAL A 41 16.17 5.81 9.71
CA VAL A 41 16.00 6.04 8.28
C VAL A 41 17.35 6.04 7.56
N GLY A 42 18.31 6.83 8.03
CA GLY A 42 19.64 6.91 7.43
C GLY A 42 20.40 5.58 7.47
N GLN A 43 20.26 4.79 8.54
CA GLN A 43 20.86 3.46 8.64
C GLN A 43 20.22 2.49 7.63
N MET A 44 18.89 2.50 7.53
CA MET A 44 18.16 1.66 6.58
C MET A 44 18.59 1.96 5.14
N GLU A 45 18.72 3.24 4.78
CA GLU A 45 19.18 3.67 3.45
C GLU A 45 20.64 3.30 3.16
N ARG A 46 21.54 3.39 4.14
CA ARG A 46 22.97 3.10 3.94
C ARG A 46 23.29 1.61 3.84
N SER A 47 22.65 0.77 4.66
CA SER A 47 23.04 -0.63 4.83
C SER A 47 21.90 -1.63 4.62
N GLY A 48 20.65 -1.16 4.53
CA GLY A 48 19.47 -2.01 4.61
C GLY A 48 19.36 -2.75 5.94
N ALA A 49 20.06 -2.26 6.97
CA ALA A 49 20.04 -2.84 8.31
C ALA A 49 19.06 -2.08 9.20
N GLY A 50 18.33 -2.82 10.01
CA GLY A 50 17.34 -2.34 10.96
C GLY A 50 16.48 -3.50 11.44
N GLY A 51 15.67 -3.26 12.47
CA GLY A 51 14.61 -4.19 12.85
C GLY A 51 13.57 -4.34 11.75
N ILE A 52 12.84 -5.47 11.76
CA ILE A 52 11.80 -5.76 10.77
C ILE A 52 10.71 -4.70 10.74
N GLU A 53 10.37 -4.12 11.90
CA GLU A 53 9.38 -3.04 12.04
C GLU A 53 9.80 -1.79 11.27
N ILE A 54 11.06 -1.37 11.39
CA ILE A 54 11.62 -0.23 10.64
C ILE A 54 11.51 -0.50 9.13
N PHE A 55 11.84 -1.72 8.71
CA PHE A 55 11.76 -2.12 7.31
C PHE A 55 10.32 -2.06 6.79
N ILE A 56 9.36 -2.58 7.54
CA ILE A 56 7.93 -2.56 7.18
C ILE A 56 7.42 -1.11 7.09
N SER A 57 7.71 -0.25 8.08
CA SER A 57 7.30 1.16 8.06
C SER A 57 7.82 1.88 6.81
N TYR A 58 9.07 1.60 6.41
CA TYR A 58 9.68 2.20 5.22
C TYR A 58 9.08 1.67 3.92
N LEU A 59 8.81 0.36 3.82
CA LEU A 59 8.12 -0.22 2.66
C LEU A 59 6.70 0.34 2.54
N LEU A 60 5.95 0.46 3.64
CA LEU A 60 4.60 1.02 3.64
C LEU A 60 4.59 2.49 3.20
N PHE A 61 5.59 3.28 3.59
CA PHE A 61 5.75 4.67 3.15
C PHE A 61 5.82 4.78 1.62
N PHE A 62 6.62 3.93 0.97
CA PHE A 62 6.71 3.89 -0.50
C PHE A 62 5.48 3.23 -1.14
N TYR A 63 4.91 2.19 -0.53
CA TYR A 63 3.69 1.55 -0.99
C TYR A 63 2.52 2.54 -1.10
N ARG A 64 2.33 3.38 -0.08
CA ARG A 64 1.27 4.41 -0.08
C ARG A 64 1.44 5.45 -1.19
N ARG A 65 2.67 5.63 -1.69
CA ARG A 65 3.04 6.56 -2.77
C ARG A 65 3.15 5.87 -4.14
N GLY A 66 2.55 4.68 -4.28
CA GLY A 66 2.39 3.98 -5.55
C GLY A 66 3.61 3.17 -6.01
N TYR A 67 4.62 2.99 -5.18
CA TYR A 67 5.78 2.17 -5.54
C TYR A 67 5.49 0.67 -5.41
N ASN A 68 6.12 -0.10 -6.29
CA ASN A 68 6.03 -1.55 -6.30
C ASN A 68 7.04 -2.16 -5.32
N LEU A 69 6.57 -2.88 -4.31
CA LEU A 69 7.45 -3.50 -3.31
C LEU A 69 8.35 -4.58 -3.91
N ASN A 70 7.89 -5.30 -4.94
CA ASN A 70 8.69 -6.30 -5.63
C ASN A 70 9.92 -5.67 -6.28
N TRP A 71 9.77 -4.46 -6.84
CA TRP A 71 10.90 -3.72 -7.39
C TRP A 71 11.94 -3.39 -6.32
N ILE A 72 11.50 -3.11 -5.09
CA ILE A 72 12.40 -2.76 -3.99
C ILE A 72 13.17 -3.99 -3.50
N ILE A 73 12.45 -5.09 -3.22
CA ILE A 73 12.98 -6.21 -2.42
C ILE A 73 13.65 -7.32 -3.24
N LEU A 74 13.24 -7.53 -4.50
CA LEU A 74 13.77 -8.64 -5.31
C LEU A 74 15.23 -8.37 -5.70
N PRO A 75 16.16 -9.34 -5.57
CA PRO A 75 17.55 -9.14 -5.95
C PRO A 75 17.71 -8.66 -7.39
N ASP A 76 17.02 -9.32 -8.32
CA ASP A 76 16.85 -8.90 -9.70
C ASP A 76 15.44 -8.35 -9.88
N ASN A 77 15.35 -7.11 -10.37
CA ASN A 77 14.11 -6.38 -10.59
C ASN A 77 14.03 -5.78 -11.99
N ALA A 78 14.86 -6.24 -12.94
CA ALA A 78 14.96 -5.65 -14.27
C ALA A 78 13.64 -5.70 -15.07
N SER A 79 12.84 -6.75 -14.85
CA SER A 79 11.53 -6.95 -15.48
C SER A 79 10.35 -6.40 -14.66
N VAL A 80 10.62 -5.79 -13.51
CA VAL A 80 9.58 -5.30 -12.60
C VAL A 80 9.42 -3.80 -12.75
N SER A 81 8.19 -3.31 -12.90
CA SER A 81 7.94 -1.87 -12.92
C SER A 81 8.20 -1.24 -11.55
N LYS A 82 8.90 -0.09 -11.52
CA LYS A 82 9.21 0.67 -10.29
C LYS A 82 7.94 1.21 -9.62
N LYS A 83 6.99 1.70 -10.42
CA LYS A 83 5.63 2.04 -9.97
C LYS A 83 4.72 0.84 -10.13
N ARG A 84 3.70 0.74 -9.28
CA ARG A 84 2.61 -0.19 -9.54
C ARG A 84 1.89 0.27 -10.80
N LEU A 85 1.70 -0.64 -11.75
CA LEU A 85 0.73 -0.44 -12.82
C LEU A 85 -0.64 -0.42 -12.13
N GLU A 86 -1.51 0.51 -12.48
CA GLU A 86 -2.81 0.71 -11.81
C GLU A 86 -3.82 -0.44 -12.00
N GLU A 87 -3.40 -1.57 -12.56
CA GLU A 87 -4.22 -2.77 -12.63
C GLU A 87 -4.24 -3.44 -11.24
N ASP A 88 -5.42 -3.38 -10.60
CA ASP A 88 -5.81 -3.97 -9.32
C ASP A 88 -5.42 -3.23 -8.01
N VAL A 89 -5.57 -1.91 -7.97
CA VAL A 89 -6.25 -1.35 -6.77
C VAL A 89 -7.73 -1.57 -7.01
N LYS A 90 -8.26 -2.75 -6.65
CA LYS A 90 -9.69 -2.87 -6.33
C LYS A 90 -9.93 -1.98 -5.11
N THR A 91 -10.06 -0.67 -5.34
CA THR A 91 -10.96 0.13 -4.53
C THR A 91 -12.24 -0.66 -4.55
N VAL A 92 -12.66 -1.17 -3.39
CA VAL A 92 -13.98 -1.78 -3.24
C VAL A 92 -14.95 -0.85 -3.95
N ASP A 93 -15.49 -1.28 -5.09
CA ASP A 93 -16.44 -0.46 -5.82
C ASP A 93 -17.67 -0.37 -4.93
N MET A 94 -17.77 0.75 -4.21
CA MET A 94 -18.86 0.99 -3.26
C MET A 94 -20.22 0.93 -3.97
N ARG A 95 -20.28 1.11 -5.29
CA ARG A 95 -21.50 0.88 -6.07
C ARG A 95 -21.80 -0.61 -6.20
N SER A 96 -20.80 -1.44 -6.53
CA SER A 96 -20.98 -2.90 -6.55
C SER A 96 -21.39 -3.44 -5.17
N VAL A 97 -20.81 -2.92 -4.09
CA VAL A 97 -21.20 -3.29 -2.72
C VAL A 97 -22.62 -2.82 -2.41
N ALA A 98 -22.96 -1.57 -2.71
CA ALA A 98 -24.32 -1.05 -2.51
C ALA A 98 -25.37 -1.84 -3.29
N ASN A 99 -25.09 -2.20 -4.54
CA ASN A 99 -25.97 -3.03 -5.36
C ASN A 99 -26.18 -4.41 -4.72
N GLN A 100 -25.11 -5.02 -4.21
CA GLN A 100 -25.21 -6.33 -3.56
C GLN A 100 -26.00 -6.29 -2.26
N PHE A 101 -25.85 -5.23 -1.46
CA PHE A 101 -26.69 -4.99 -0.28
C PHE A 101 -28.17 -4.79 -0.66
N GLN A 102 -28.44 -4.09 -1.76
CA GLN A 102 -29.81 -3.90 -2.24
C GLN A 102 -30.44 -5.23 -2.68
N TYR A 103 -29.72 -6.06 -3.42
CA TYR A 103 -30.18 -7.40 -3.79
C TYR A 103 -30.46 -8.28 -2.57
N MET A 104 -29.59 -8.24 -1.56
CA MET A 104 -29.82 -8.98 -0.31
C MET A 104 -31.07 -8.49 0.41
N ARG A 105 -31.29 -7.17 0.48
CA ARG A 105 -32.48 -6.59 1.10
C ARG A 105 -33.76 -7.07 0.43
N GLU A 106 -33.81 -7.00 -0.90
CA GLU A 106 -34.96 -7.45 -1.70
C GLU A 106 -35.20 -8.96 -1.61
N ALA A 107 -34.15 -9.76 -1.41
CA ALA A 107 -34.29 -11.21 -1.20
C ALA A 107 -34.90 -11.51 0.18
N ILE A 108 -34.41 -10.84 1.23
CA ILE A 108 -34.93 -11.00 2.60
C ILE A 108 -36.38 -10.53 2.69
N GLU A 109 -36.73 -9.39 2.10
CA GLU A 109 -38.11 -8.88 2.06
C GLU A 109 -39.05 -9.90 1.40
N ARG A 110 -38.63 -10.52 0.29
CA ARG A 110 -39.42 -11.57 -0.38
C ARG A 110 -39.59 -12.83 0.47
N GLU A 111 -38.56 -13.27 1.17
CA GLU A 111 -38.65 -14.44 2.05
C GLU A 111 -39.57 -14.17 3.24
N ILE A 112 -39.49 -12.96 3.83
CA ILE A 112 -40.37 -12.54 4.91
C ILE A 112 -41.84 -12.53 4.45
N ASP A 113 -42.14 -11.91 3.32
CA ASP A 113 -43.50 -11.88 2.76
C ASP A 113 -44.05 -13.28 2.46
N THR A 114 -43.18 -14.18 1.99
CA THR A 114 -43.54 -15.57 1.73
C THR A 114 -43.85 -16.32 3.02
N ALA A 115 -43.04 -16.12 4.06
CA ALA A 115 -43.27 -16.71 5.38
C ALA A 115 -44.57 -16.20 6.03
N PHE A 116 -44.86 -14.90 5.93
CA PHE A 116 -46.11 -14.33 6.45
C PHE A 116 -47.34 -14.89 5.73
N LYS A 117 -47.32 -14.97 4.39
CA LYS A 117 -48.42 -15.57 3.62
C LYS A 117 -48.66 -17.03 3.96
N ALA A 118 -47.60 -17.79 4.27
CA ALA A 118 -47.72 -19.19 4.69
C ALA A 118 -48.31 -19.36 6.10
N LEU A 119 -48.30 -18.31 6.93
CA LEU A 119 -48.91 -18.31 8.26
C LEU A 119 -50.37 -17.84 8.25
N GLU A 120 -50.80 -17.12 7.21
CA GLU A 120 -52.19 -16.66 7.01
C GLU A 120 -53.06 -17.64 6.18
N ALA A 121 -52.46 -18.71 5.63
CA ALA A 121 -53.11 -19.78 4.87
C ALA A 121 -53.41 -21.00 5.75
#